data_AF-G4Z3V6-F1
#
_entry.id   AF-G4Z3V6-F1
#
_cell.length_a   1.000
_cell.length_b   1.000
_cell.length_c   1.000
_cell.angle_alpha   90.00
_cell.angle_beta   90.00
_cell.angle_gamma   90.00
#
_symmetry.space_group_name_H-M   'P 1'
#
loop_
_entity.id
_entity.type
_entity.pdbx_description
1 polymer ?
#
loop_
_entity_poly.entity_id
_entity_poly.type
_entity_poly.pdbx_seq_one_letter_code
_entity_poly.pdbx_strand_id
1 'polypeptide(L)' 'MNRKHAGNTYSTICTKLCAVRSFHRNSAGYDPVVNASHAILLRGIRRSTDPVVKQQPLTTRLLRSP' A
#
# COMPACT_ATOMS: atom_id res chain seq x y z
N MET A 1 2.21 12.49 -4.71
CA MET A 1 0.94 11.93 -4.19
C MET A 1 -0.15 12.23 -5.18
N ASN A 2 -1.03 11.27 -5.43
CA ASN A 2 -2.16 11.38 -6.35
C ASN A 2 -3.23 12.35 -5.80
N ARG A 3 -2.91 13.65 -5.81
CA ARG A 3 -3.73 14.73 -5.25
C ARG A 3 -5.09 14.89 -5.91
N LYS A 4 -5.27 14.33 -7.12
CA LYS A 4 -6.54 14.37 -7.87
C LYS A 4 -7.40 13.14 -7.61
N HIS A 5 -6.95 12.19 -6.79
CA HIS A 5 -7.59 10.90 -6.53
C HIS A 5 -8.03 10.17 -7.82
N ALA A 6 -7.29 10.38 -8.92
CA ALA A 6 -7.62 9.81 -10.22
C ALA A 6 -6.87 8.49 -10.42
N GLY A 7 -7.57 7.41 -10.74
CA GLY A 7 -6.97 6.08 -10.95
C GLY A 7 -7.06 5.14 -9.75
N ASN A 8 -6.11 4.20 -9.64
CA ASN A 8 -6.17 3.15 -8.61
C ASN A 8 -6.02 3.73 -7.20
N THR A 9 -6.86 3.26 -6.28
CA THR A 9 -6.73 3.60 -4.86
C THR A 9 -5.50 2.93 -4.24
N TYR A 10 -5.10 3.39 -3.06
CA TYR A 10 -4.00 2.78 -2.30
C TYR A 10 -4.22 1.28 -2.03
N SER A 11 -5.44 0.86 -1.69
CA SER A 11 -5.76 -0.54 -1.44
C SER A 11 -5.59 -1.38 -2.71
N THR A 12 -6.11 -0.89 -3.85
CA THR A 12 -5.93 -1.52 -5.16
C THR A 12 -4.45 -1.67 -5.53
N ILE A 13 -3.64 -0.64 -5.28
CA ILE A 13 -2.20 -0.69 -5.52
C ILE A 13 -1.52 -1.72 -4.61
N CYS A 14 -1.86 -1.74 -3.31
CA CYS A 14 -1.31 -2.75 -2.39
C CYS A 14 -1.63 -4.18 -2.84
N THR A 15 -2.87 -4.44 -3.26
CA THR A 15 -3.27 -5.75 -3.80
C THR A 15 -2.47 -6.14 -5.04
N LYS A 16 -2.32 -5.22 -6.01
CA LYS A 16 -1.52 -5.47 -7.22
C LYS A 16 -0.05 -5.76 -6.88
N LEU A 17 0.55 -4.99 -5.98
CA LEU A 17 1.94 -5.23 -5.55
C LEU A 17 2.10 -6.55 -4.78
N CYS A 18 1.10 -6.98 -4.02
CA CYS A 18 1.10 -8.30 -3.39
C CYS A 18 1.04 -9.42 -4.44
N ALA A 19 0.23 -9.28 -5.49
CA ALA A 19 0.18 -10.24 -6.59
C ALA A 19 1.53 -10.33 -7.33
N VAL A 20 2.16 -9.19 -7.63
CA VAL A 20 3.51 -9.15 -8.23
C VAL A 20 4.53 -9.86 -7.34
N ARG A 21 4.54 -9.58 -6.03
CA ARG A 21 5.39 -10.30 -5.08
C ARG A 21 5.14 -11.80 -5.08
N SER A 22 3.88 -12.21 -5.03
CA SER A 22 3.50 -13.62 -5.00
C SER A 22 3.96 -14.35 -6.27
N PHE A 23 3.81 -13.72 -7.45
CA PHE A 23 4.28 -14.27 -8.71
C PHE A 23 5.80 -14.43 -8.71
N HIS A 24 6.55 -13.39 -8.32
CA HIS A 24 8.01 -13.51 -8.31
C HIS A 24 8.49 -14.56 -7.31
N ARG A 25 7.88 -14.64 -6.13
CA ARG A 25 8.22 -15.63 -5.11
C ARG A 25 7.92 -17.06 -5.58
N ASN A 26 6.78 -17.28 -6.22
CA ASN A 26 6.29 -18.64 -6.52
C ASN A 26 6.66 -19.13 -7.93
N SER A 27 6.90 -18.21 -8.87
CA SER A 27 7.15 -18.53 -10.27
C SER A 27 8.55 -18.12 -10.74
N ALA A 28 9.09 -17.01 -10.25
CA ALA A 28 10.43 -16.53 -10.64
C ALA A 28 11.54 -16.90 -9.64
N GLY A 29 11.20 -17.56 -8.53
CA GLY A 29 12.16 -18.05 -7.53
C GLY A 29 12.83 -16.97 -6.69
N TYR A 30 12.31 -15.74 -6.64
CA TYR A 30 12.88 -14.68 -5.80
C TYR A 30 11.81 -13.77 -5.18
N ASP A 31 12.02 -13.30 -3.93
CA ASP A 31 11.15 -12.27 -3.33
C ASP A 31 11.74 -10.87 -3.60
N PRO A 32 11.04 -9.99 -4.34
CA PRO A 32 11.51 -8.63 -4.61
C PRO A 32 11.63 -7.77 -3.35
N VAL A 33 11.18 -8.20 -2.17
CA VAL A 33 11.45 -7.49 -0.91
C VAL A 33 12.84 -7.77 -0.33
N VAL A 34 13.49 -8.86 -0.75
CA VAL A 34 14.86 -9.20 -0.28
C VAL A 34 15.90 -8.26 -0.89
N ASN A 35 15.69 -7.83 -2.14
CA ASN A 35 16.55 -6.84 -2.78
C ASN A 35 16.13 -5.43 -2.35
N ALA A 36 17.06 -4.67 -1.78
CA ALA A 36 16.83 -3.31 -1.30
C ALA A 36 16.28 -2.37 -2.39
N SER A 37 16.79 -2.45 -3.62
CA SER A 37 16.34 -1.61 -4.74
C SER A 37 14.88 -1.90 -5.10
N HIS A 38 14.50 -3.17 -5.16
CA HIS A 38 13.13 -3.59 -5.44
C HIS A 38 12.19 -3.24 -4.28
N ALA A 39 12.63 -3.41 -3.03
CA ALA A 39 11.86 -3.04 -1.85
C ALA A 39 11.59 -1.51 -1.81
N ILE A 40 12.59 -0.69 -2.13
CA ILE A 40 12.45 0.77 -2.23
C ILE A 40 11.46 1.14 -3.35
N LEU A 41 11.56 0.51 -4.52
CA LEU A 41 10.64 0.75 -5.64
C LEU A 41 9.19 0.42 -5.25
N LEU A 42 8.94 -0.77 -4.69
CA LEU A 42 7.60 -1.17 -4.23
C LEU A 42 7.06 -0.22 -3.16
N ARG A 43 7.92 0.24 -2.24
CA ARG A 43 7.56 1.23 -1.22
C ARG A 43 7.23 2.59 -1.83
N GLY A 44 7.97 3.02 -2.85
CA GLY A 44 7.72 4.25 -3.61
C GLY A 44 6.38 4.22 -4.32
N ILE A 45 6.05 3.11 -5.00
CA ILE A 45 4.78 2.91 -5.69
C ILE A 45 3.61 3.01 -4.69
N ARG A 46 3.70 2.39 -3.51
CA ARG A 46 2.66 2.51 -2.47
C ARG A 46 2.46 3.96 -2.01
N ARG A 47 3.52 4.75 -1.91
CA ARG A 47 3.47 6.16 -1.50
C ARG A 47 3.05 7.12 -2.61
N SER A 48 3.01 6.65 -3.86
CA SER A 48 2.58 7.48 -5.00
C SER A 48 1.10 7.85 -4.91
N THR A 49 0.31 7.02 -4.22
CA THR A 49 -1.08 7.28 -3.84
C THR A 49 -1.18 7.57 -2.35
N ASP A 50 -2.06 8.50 -2.01
CA ASP A 50 -2.39 8.78 -0.62
C ASP A 50 -2.94 7.49 0.01
N PRO A 51 -2.39 7.03 1.16
CA PRO A 51 -3.03 5.95 1.90
C PRO A 51 -4.48 6.35 2.15
N VAL A 52 -5.38 5.38 2.33
CA VAL A 52 -6.73 5.68 2.81
C VAL A 52 -6.56 6.35 4.16
N VAL A 53 -6.55 7.69 4.15
CA VAL A 53 -6.50 8.50 5.34
C VAL A 53 -7.73 8.06 6.12
N LYS A 54 -7.54 7.55 7.34
CA LYS A 54 -8.68 7.35 8.24
C LYS A 54 -9.37 8.70 8.30
N GLN A 55 -10.57 8.80 7.75
CA GLN A 55 -11.27 10.06 7.57
C GLN A 55 -11.57 10.76 8.89
N GLN A 56 -11.36 10.09 10.02
CA GLN A 56 -11.52 10.64 11.35
C GLN A 56 -10.27 10.37 12.20
N PRO A 57 -9.69 11.40 12.83
CA PRO A 57 -8.83 11.22 13.98
C PRO A 57 -9.61 10.42 15.02
N LEU A 58 -9.00 9.37 15.58
CA LEU A 58 -9.57 8.68 16.74
C LEU A 58 -9.64 9.69 17.89
N THR A 59 -10.80 10.31 18.06
CA THR A 59 -11.08 11.24 19.14
C THR A 59 -11.63 10.45 20.33
N THR A 60 -11.31 10.87 21.54
CA THR A 60 -11.76 10.23 22.79
C THR A 60 -13.28 10.08 22.87
N ARG A 61 -14.04 10.92 22.16
CA ARG A 61 -15.50 10.79 21.98
C ARG A 61 -15.95 9.47 21.33
N LEU A 62 -15.15 8.90 20.42
CA LEU A 62 -15.48 7.62 19.75
C LEU A 62 -15.26 6.41 20.66
N LEU A 63 -14.52 6.56 21.76
CA LEU A 63 -14.18 5.50 22.72
C LEU A 63 -15.08 5.51 23.97
N ARG A 64 -15.96 6.50 24.11
CA ARG A 64 -16.94 6.53 25.20
C ARG A 64 -18.23 5.89 24.69
N SER A 65 -18.53 4.67 25.14
CA SER A 65 -19.88 4.12 24.98
C SER A 65 -20.87 4.97 25.79
N PRO A 66 -22.15 5.04 25.37
CA PRO A 66 -23.20 5.60 26.20
C PRO A 66 -23.35 4.83 27.52
#